data_AF-A0A009S860-F1
#
_entry.id   AF-A0A009S860-F1
#
_cell.length_a   1.000
_cell.length_b   1.000
_cell.length_c   1.000
_cell.angle_alpha   90.00
_cell.angle_beta   90.00
_cell.angle_gamma   90.00
#
_symmetry.space_group_name_H-M   'P 1'
#
loop_
_entity.id
_entity.type
_entity.pdbx_description
1 polymer ?
#
loop_
_entity_poly.entity_id
_entity_poly.type
_entity_poly.pdbx_seq_one_letter_code
_entity_poly.pdbx_strand_id
1 'polypeptide(L)'
;MKKNKLLIGTAIACVALAVLIWFAFSQQSSSALTSSSENGQETGQKMAENQSEFARQNILNLSPSEKERLSQQQIVFNEIEKDQLPSNVNFPLIKNAEGMVIRYDPNVIELKKVGDTVKFQMLEYGINRTGKIVEIEPVDQDIVRWIGKFDQGDPNQNFFTITQSQKDHYTIMQIFTEKGNYSAEIKDGVGLVQTMDEGVTDQELHHDHP
;
A
#
# COMPACT_ATOMS: atom_id res chain seq x y z
N MET A 1 -32.83 -34.50 -46.07
CA MET A 1 -32.83 -33.41 -45.06
C MET A 1 -33.13 -33.93 -43.65
N LYS A 2 -32.25 -34.72 -43.01
CA LYS A 2 -32.48 -35.31 -41.67
C LYS A 2 -31.34 -35.12 -40.64
N LYS A 3 -30.32 -34.30 -40.94
CA LYS A 3 -29.14 -34.12 -40.07
C LYS A 3 -29.12 -32.82 -39.24
N ASN A 4 -29.99 -31.84 -39.52
CA ASN A 4 -29.95 -30.54 -38.82
C ASN A 4 -30.80 -30.47 -37.54
N LYS A 5 -31.73 -31.41 -37.31
CA LYS A 5 -32.55 -31.44 -36.08
C LYS A 5 -31.84 -32.07 -34.88
N LEU A 6 -30.83 -32.92 -35.12
CA LEU A 6 -30.09 -33.60 -34.06
C LEU A 6 -29.05 -32.66 -33.41
N LEU A 7 -28.37 -31.84 -34.21
CA LEU A 7 -27.36 -30.87 -33.74
C LEU A 7 -27.96 -29.72 -32.91
N ILE A 8 -29.17 -29.26 -33.27
CA ILE A 8 -29.86 -28.19 -32.53
C ILE A 8 -30.37 -28.70 -31.17
N GLY A 9 -30.86 -29.95 -31.11
CA GLY A 9 -31.31 -30.56 -29.85
C GLY A 9 -30.17 -30.75 -28.85
N THR A 10 -28.98 -31.13 -29.31
CA THR A 10 -27.80 -31.30 -28.44
C THR A 10 -27.24 -29.97 -27.93
N ALA A 11 -27.29 -28.89 -28.72
CA ALA A 11 -26.84 -27.58 -28.29
C ALA A 11 -27.74 -26.98 -27.20
N ILE A 12 -29.07 -27.14 -27.33
CA ILE A 12 -30.04 -26.65 -26.33
C ILE A 12 -29.90 -27.41 -25.00
N ALA A 13 -29.63 -28.72 -25.04
CA ALA A 13 -29.39 -29.52 -23.83
C ALA A 13 -28.10 -29.08 -23.08
N CYS A 14 -27.03 -28.73 -23.81
CA CYS A 14 -25.78 -28.27 -23.19
C CYS A 14 -25.93 -26.88 -22.53
N VAL A 15 -26.66 -25.96 -23.17
CA VAL A 15 -26.93 -24.63 -22.59
C VAL A 15 -27.83 -24.74 -21.35
N ALA A 16 -28.82 -25.62 -21.36
CA ALA A 16 -29.67 -25.87 -20.19
C ALA A 16 -28.87 -26.45 -19.00
N LEU A 17 -27.94 -27.38 -19.26
CA LEU A 17 -27.04 -27.92 -18.23
C LEU A 17 -26.07 -26.86 -17.68
N ALA A 18 -25.52 -25.99 -18.53
CA ALA A 18 -24.64 -24.90 -18.09
C ALA A 18 -25.38 -23.87 -17.22
N VAL A 19 -26.63 -23.53 -17.56
CA VAL A 19 -27.48 -22.64 -16.75
C VAL A 19 -27.84 -23.29 -15.41
N LEU A 20 -28.16 -24.60 -15.39
CA LEU A 20 -28.46 -25.32 -14.14
C LEU A 20 -27.24 -25.44 -13.22
N ILE A 21 -26.04 -25.64 -13.77
CA ILE A 21 -24.79 -25.68 -12.99
C ILE A 21 -24.49 -24.28 -12.42
N TRP A 22 -24.66 -23.21 -13.21
CA TRP A 22 -24.51 -21.84 -12.72
C TRP A 22 -25.54 -21.51 -11.63
N PHE A 23 -26.79 -21.94 -11.79
CA PHE A 23 -27.83 -21.74 -10.78
C PHE A 23 -27.52 -22.51 -9.48
N ALA A 24 -27.08 -23.76 -9.58
CA ALA A 24 -26.69 -24.57 -8.43
C ALA A 24 -25.46 -23.99 -7.69
N PHE A 25 -24.45 -23.52 -8.41
CA PHE A 25 -23.26 -22.87 -7.80
C PHE A 25 -23.58 -21.50 -7.19
N SER A 26 -24.51 -20.75 -7.79
CA SER A 26 -24.94 -19.45 -7.27
C SER A 26 -25.82 -19.55 -6.02
N GLN A 27 -26.54 -20.66 -5.81
CA GLN A 27 -27.30 -20.90 -4.58
C GLN A 27 -26.44 -21.47 -3.44
N GLN A 28 -25.31 -22.11 -3.75
CA GLN A 28 -24.38 -22.62 -2.73
C GLN A 28 -23.58 -21.51 -2.00
N SER A 29 -23.64 -20.27 -2.51
CA SER A 29 -22.99 -19.11 -1.87
C SER A 29 -23.90 -18.34 -0.89
N SER A 30 -25.18 -18.71 -0.76
CA SER A 30 -26.14 -17.98 0.09
C SER A 30 -27.24 -18.89 0.65
N SER A 31 -26.93 -19.85 1.53
CA SER A 31 -27.86 -20.32 2.58
C SER A 31 -27.26 -21.42 3.47
N ALA A 32 -26.75 -21.03 4.64
CA ALA A 32 -26.84 -21.75 5.91
C ALA A 32 -26.37 -20.73 6.97
N LEU A 33 -27.17 -20.20 7.88
CA LEU A 33 -27.76 -20.91 9.02
C LEU A 33 -28.84 -20.05 9.70
N THR A 34 -30.08 -20.52 9.73
CA THR A 34 -30.94 -20.57 10.92
C THR A 34 -31.71 -21.90 10.77
N SER A 35 -31.75 -22.86 11.69
CA SER A 35 -32.11 -22.80 13.10
C SER A 35 -31.90 -24.16 13.81
N SER A 36 -31.90 -24.10 15.15
CA SER A 36 -32.16 -25.15 16.16
C SER A 36 -31.01 -26.03 16.72
N SER A 37 -30.42 -25.53 17.82
CA SER A 37 -30.30 -26.12 19.16
C SER A 37 -30.05 -27.64 19.32
N GLU A 38 -28.83 -28.02 19.74
CA GLU A 38 -28.54 -28.62 21.07
C GLU A 38 -27.03 -28.92 21.22
N ASN A 39 -26.45 -28.44 22.34
CA ASN A 39 -25.20 -28.82 23.03
C ASN A 39 -24.01 -29.42 22.23
N GLY A 40 -22.90 -28.67 22.19
CA GLY A 40 -21.57 -29.21 21.93
C GLY A 40 -20.51 -28.12 21.90
N GLN A 41 -19.68 -28.05 22.95
CA GLN A 41 -18.59 -27.09 23.13
C GLN A 41 -17.61 -27.02 21.95
N GLU A 42 -17.35 -25.78 21.54
CA GLU A 42 -16.08 -25.20 21.07
C GLU A 42 -15.01 -26.16 20.53
N THR A 43 -14.84 -26.19 19.21
CA THR A 43 -13.52 -26.02 18.55
C THR A 43 -13.71 -26.05 17.03
N GLY A 44 -13.94 -24.89 16.42
CA GLY A 44 -14.13 -24.83 14.97
C GLY A 44 -14.35 -23.45 14.39
N GLN A 45 -13.78 -22.41 15.01
CA GLN A 45 -13.84 -21.04 14.48
C GLN A 45 -12.62 -20.26 14.98
N LYS A 46 -11.47 -20.52 14.37
CA LYS A 46 -10.26 -19.68 14.52
C LYS A 46 -9.44 -19.72 13.25
N MET A 47 -10.08 -19.44 12.11
CA MET A 47 -9.39 -19.40 10.82
C MET A 47 -10.09 -18.47 9.83
N ALA A 48 -10.58 -17.32 10.31
CA ALA A 48 -11.12 -16.26 9.43
C ALA A 48 -11.06 -14.84 10.02
N GLU A 49 -10.42 -14.64 11.18
CA GLU A 49 -10.47 -13.36 11.91
C GLU A 49 -9.08 -12.74 12.15
N ASN A 50 -8.02 -13.35 11.61
CA ASN A 50 -6.63 -13.04 11.99
C ASN A 50 -5.82 -12.29 10.92
N GLN A 51 -6.49 -11.59 10.00
CA GLN A 51 -5.82 -10.83 8.93
C GLN A 51 -6.11 -9.32 8.94
N SER A 52 -6.80 -8.77 9.97
CA SER A 52 -7.19 -7.35 9.95
C SER A 52 -6.86 -6.52 11.19
N GLU A 53 -5.99 -7.00 12.08
CA GLU A 53 -5.41 -6.15 13.13
C GLU A 53 -3.90 -6.32 13.13
N PHE A 54 -3.21 -5.48 12.35
CA PHE A 54 -1.83 -5.16 12.70
C PHE A 54 -1.85 -4.61 14.13
N ALA A 55 -1.12 -5.24 15.05
CA ALA A 55 -1.10 -4.89 16.48
C ALA A 55 -0.82 -3.40 16.78
N ARG A 56 -0.42 -2.61 15.77
CA ARG A 56 -0.13 -1.18 15.85
C ARG A 56 -1.35 -0.26 15.88
N GLN A 57 -2.46 -0.61 15.23
CA GLN A 57 -3.63 0.29 15.18
C GLN A 57 -4.23 0.54 16.58
N ASN A 58 -4.10 -0.44 17.48
CA ASN A 58 -4.54 -0.35 18.87
C ASN A 58 -3.56 0.39 19.79
N ILE A 59 -2.34 0.71 19.32
CA ILE A 59 -1.29 1.44 20.08
C ILE A 59 -1.27 2.94 19.73
N LEU A 60 -1.98 3.34 18.67
CA LEU A 60 -2.10 4.75 18.30
C LEU A 60 -2.92 5.52 19.34
N ASN A 61 -2.22 6.32 20.16
CA ASN A 61 -2.78 7.25 21.13
C ASN A 61 -3.40 8.49 20.44
N LEU A 62 -4.41 8.26 19.60
CA LEU A 62 -5.12 9.30 18.84
C LEU A 62 -6.56 9.40 19.33
N SER A 63 -7.11 10.62 19.36
CA SER A 63 -8.54 10.83 19.62
C SER A 63 -9.39 10.28 18.45
N PRO A 64 -10.67 9.95 18.66
CA PRO A 64 -11.55 9.48 17.58
C PRO A 64 -11.64 10.43 16.39
N SER A 65 -11.70 11.74 16.64
CA SER A 65 -11.76 12.76 15.59
C SER A 65 -10.46 12.85 14.78
N GLU A 66 -9.30 12.70 15.43
CA GLU A 66 -8.01 12.63 14.74
C GLU A 66 -7.89 11.37 13.88
N LYS A 67 -8.30 10.21 14.41
CA LYS A 67 -8.34 8.96 13.64
C LYS A 67 -9.20 9.10 12.39
N GLU A 68 -10.40 9.65 12.54
CA GLU A 68 -11.30 9.87 11.41
C GLU A 68 -10.68 10.80 10.37
N ARG A 69 -10.19 11.98 10.78
CA ARG A 69 -9.55 12.96 9.90
C ARG A 69 -8.37 12.35 9.13
N LEU A 70 -7.47 11.67 9.83
CA LEU A 70 -6.26 11.09 9.24
C LEU A 70 -6.57 9.89 8.34
N SER A 71 -7.58 9.09 8.69
CA SER A 71 -8.03 7.96 7.86
C SER A 71 -8.55 8.42 6.48
N GLN A 72 -9.19 9.59 6.41
CA GLN A 72 -9.73 10.16 5.18
C GLN A 72 -8.68 10.92 4.37
N GLN A 73 -7.60 11.38 5.01
CA GLN A 73 -6.53 12.11 4.34
C GLN A 73 -5.82 11.21 3.32
N GLN A 74 -5.76 11.64 2.05
CA GLN A 74 -5.06 10.89 1.00
C GLN A 74 -3.61 11.34 0.84
N ILE A 75 -3.32 12.62 1.07
CA ILE A 75 -1.98 13.20 0.88
C ILE A 75 -1.03 12.64 1.94
N VAL A 76 0.05 11.99 1.48
CA VAL A 76 1.01 11.30 2.35
C VAL A 76 1.90 12.28 3.11
N PHE A 77 2.39 13.32 2.43
CA PHE A 77 3.21 14.39 2.99
C PHE A 77 2.91 15.71 2.28
N ASN A 78 3.29 16.81 2.91
CA ASN A 78 3.17 18.15 2.32
C ASN A 78 4.54 18.78 2.16
N GLU A 79 4.75 19.50 1.05
CA GLU A 79 5.91 20.35 0.86
C GLU A 79 5.94 21.49 1.90
N ILE A 80 7.14 21.81 2.40
CA ILE A 80 7.38 22.92 3.32
C ILE A 80 8.63 23.70 2.90
N GLU A 81 8.80 24.89 3.46
CA GLU A 81 9.96 25.75 3.19
C GLU A 81 11.26 25.16 3.75
N LYS A 82 12.39 25.42 3.08
CA LYS A 82 13.69 24.86 3.43
C LYS A 82 14.18 25.26 4.83
N ASP A 83 13.81 26.45 5.31
CA ASP A 83 14.16 26.95 6.64
C ASP A 83 13.41 26.23 7.77
N GLN A 84 12.38 25.45 7.45
CA GLN A 84 11.66 24.60 8.40
C GLN A 84 12.34 23.25 8.63
N LEU A 85 13.40 22.93 7.87
CA LEU A 85 14.23 21.75 8.11
C LEU A 85 15.17 22.02 9.30
N PRO A 86 15.08 21.28 10.41
CA PRO A 86 15.96 21.51 11.54
C PRO A 86 17.41 21.17 11.18
N SER A 87 18.35 22.03 11.59
CA SER A 87 19.78 21.89 11.27
C SER A 87 20.46 20.65 11.87
N ASN A 88 19.81 19.99 12.83
CA ASN A 88 20.30 18.80 13.52
C ASN A 88 19.74 17.49 12.96
N VAL A 89 18.88 17.53 11.93
CA VAL A 89 18.40 16.31 11.29
C VAL A 89 19.47 15.81 10.32
N ASN A 90 19.87 14.56 10.49
CA ASN A 90 20.81 13.89 9.60
C ASN A 90 20.05 12.84 8.78
N PHE A 91 20.21 12.91 7.46
CA PHE A 91 19.64 11.97 6.51
C PHE A 91 20.75 11.09 5.93
N PRO A 92 21.15 9.99 6.59
CA PRO A 92 22.24 9.13 6.14
C PRO A 92 22.12 8.58 4.72
N LEU A 93 20.91 8.50 4.14
CA LEU A 93 20.71 8.00 2.78
C LEU A 93 20.68 9.11 1.73
N ILE A 94 20.53 10.37 2.14
CA ILE A 94 20.54 11.54 1.27
C ILE A 94 21.92 12.21 1.32
N LYS A 95 22.66 12.07 0.22
CA LYS A 95 24.05 12.55 0.10
C LYS A 95 24.15 14.07 -0.06
N ASN A 96 23.12 14.73 -0.57
CA ASN A 96 23.07 16.17 -0.81
C ASN A 96 21.79 16.77 -0.22
N ALA A 97 21.90 17.87 0.52
CA ALA A 97 20.75 18.58 1.09
C ALA A 97 19.93 19.36 0.04
N GLU A 98 20.00 18.94 -1.23
CA GLU A 98 19.42 19.59 -2.39
C GLU A 98 18.15 18.83 -2.82
N GLY A 99 17.12 18.88 -1.97
CA GLY A 99 15.83 18.25 -2.27
C GLY A 99 14.64 19.11 -1.82
N MET A 100 13.45 18.58 -2.09
CA MET A 100 12.18 19.15 -1.65
C MET A 100 11.95 18.77 -0.18
N VAL A 101 11.85 19.76 0.70
CA VAL A 101 11.61 19.53 2.13
C VAL A 101 10.12 19.23 2.37
N ILE A 102 9.83 18.24 3.19
CA ILE A 102 8.48 17.77 3.44
C ILE A 102 8.17 17.64 4.94
N ARG A 103 6.88 17.79 5.26
CA ARG A 103 6.30 17.43 6.56
C ARG A 103 5.45 16.17 6.41
N TYR A 104 5.64 15.25 7.34
CA TYR A 104 5.04 13.93 7.34
C TYR A 104 4.41 13.61 8.69
N ASP A 105 3.19 13.07 8.66
CA ASP A 105 2.53 12.51 9.83
C ASP A 105 2.46 10.98 9.67
N PRO A 106 3.23 10.21 10.48
CA PRO A 106 3.29 8.75 10.36
C PRO A 106 1.93 8.09 10.58
N ASN A 107 1.03 8.75 11.31
CA ASN A 107 -0.30 8.21 11.59
C ASN A 107 -1.18 8.15 10.34
N VAL A 108 -0.90 8.96 9.31
CA VAL A 108 -1.65 8.93 8.06
C VAL A 108 -1.54 7.55 7.42
N ILE A 109 -0.34 6.97 7.32
CA ILE A 109 -0.14 5.67 6.66
C ILE A 109 -0.51 4.50 7.59
N GLU A 110 -0.26 4.62 8.90
CA GLU A 110 -0.59 3.59 9.90
C GLU A 110 -2.10 3.30 9.96
N LEU A 111 -2.93 4.29 9.64
CA LEU A 111 -4.38 4.14 9.58
C LEU A 111 -4.89 3.59 8.24
N LYS A 112 -4.03 3.42 7.23
CA LYS A 112 -4.43 2.88 5.93
C LYS A 112 -4.44 1.36 5.90
N LYS A 113 -5.36 0.84 5.11
CA LYS A 113 -5.55 -0.58 4.83
C LYS A 113 -5.30 -0.86 3.35
N VAL A 114 -5.13 -2.14 3.02
CA VAL A 114 -5.12 -2.59 1.62
C VAL A 114 -6.42 -2.15 0.94
N GLY A 115 -6.29 -1.53 -0.24
CA GLY A 115 -7.38 -0.95 -1.03
C GLY A 115 -7.55 0.57 -0.85
N ASP A 116 -7.02 1.14 0.24
CA ASP A 116 -7.13 2.57 0.51
C ASP A 116 -6.28 3.38 -0.47
N THR A 117 -6.79 4.57 -0.82
CA THR A 117 -6.13 5.50 -1.72
C THR A 117 -5.21 6.44 -0.95
N VAL A 118 -4.01 6.62 -1.50
CA VAL A 118 -3.01 7.62 -1.09
C VAL A 118 -2.64 8.50 -2.28
N LYS A 119 -2.08 9.68 -2.01
CA LYS A 119 -1.72 10.68 -3.00
C LYS A 119 -0.33 11.27 -2.70
N PHE A 120 0.50 11.31 -3.73
CA PHE A 120 1.82 11.94 -3.71
C PHE A 120 1.75 13.25 -4.52
N GLN A 121 2.14 14.36 -3.89
CA GLN A 121 2.21 15.68 -4.49
C GLN A 121 3.64 16.20 -4.37
N MET A 122 4.40 16.13 -5.45
CA MET A 122 5.77 16.61 -5.57
C MET A 122 5.82 17.49 -6.82
N LEU A 123 5.34 18.73 -6.69
CA LEU A 123 5.06 19.58 -7.84
C LEU A 123 6.33 20.02 -8.56
N GLU A 124 7.42 20.26 -7.82
CA GLU A 124 8.76 20.54 -8.37
C GLU A 124 9.24 19.41 -9.31
N TYR A 125 8.91 18.16 -8.98
CA TYR A 125 9.22 16.98 -9.79
C TYR A 125 8.11 16.59 -10.79
N GLY A 126 7.06 17.39 -10.92
CA GLY A 126 5.94 17.12 -11.82
C GLY A 126 5.13 15.87 -11.47
N ILE A 127 5.14 15.44 -10.20
CA ILE A 127 4.34 14.31 -9.69
C ILE A 127 3.12 14.84 -8.92
N ASN A 128 1.94 14.40 -9.34
CA ASN A 128 0.67 14.62 -8.64
C ASN A 128 -0.23 13.43 -8.93
N ARG A 129 -0.05 12.34 -8.18
CA ARG A 129 -0.64 11.03 -8.50
C ARG A 129 -1.30 10.38 -7.30
N THR A 130 -2.38 9.67 -7.59
CA THR A 130 -3.05 8.78 -6.66
C THR A 130 -2.65 7.33 -6.93
N GLY A 131 -2.64 6.54 -5.87
CA GLY A 131 -2.45 5.11 -5.95
C GLY A 131 -3.15 4.42 -4.80
N LYS A 132 -3.19 3.09 -4.86
CA LYS A 132 -3.80 2.25 -3.84
C LYS A 132 -2.74 1.41 -3.15
N ILE A 133 -2.91 1.23 -1.84
CA ILE A 133 -2.14 0.25 -1.10
C ILE A 133 -2.61 -1.13 -1.54
N VAL A 134 -1.68 -1.97 -1.99
CA VAL A 134 -1.99 -3.33 -2.47
C VAL A 134 -1.50 -4.38 -1.50
N GLU A 135 -0.52 -4.05 -0.66
CA GLU A 135 0.10 -4.98 0.28
C GLU A 135 0.68 -4.22 1.48
N ILE A 136 0.64 -4.88 2.65
CA ILE A 136 1.22 -4.37 3.90
C ILE A 136 1.98 -5.52 4.54
N GLU A 137 3.29 -5.37 4.69
CA GLU A 137 4.18 -6.39 5.20
C GLU A 137 4.75 -5.98 6.57
N PRO A 138 4.63 -6.82 7.60
CA PRO A 138 5.45 -6.68 8.80
C PRO A 138 6.87 -7.14 8.47
N VAL A 139 7.81 -6.21 8.36
CA VAL A 139 9.22 -6.51 8.06
C VAL A 139 9.95 -7.00 9.31
N ASP A 140 9.63 -6.39 10.45
CA ASP A 140 10.09 -6.76 11.78
C ASP A 140 9.04 -6.32 12.82
N GLN A 141 9.28 -6.58 14.10
CA GLN A 141 8.42 -6.15 15.21
C GLN A 141 8.15 -4.64 15.18
N ASP A 142 9.15 -3.84 14.81
CA ASP A 142 9.08 -2.37 14.78
C ASP A 142 9.00 -1.75 13.38
N ILE A 143 9.22 -2.55 12.32
CA ILE A 143 9.23 -2.04 10.94
C ILE A 143 8.05 -2.61 10.14
N VAL A 144 7.27 -1.73 9.51
CA VAL A 144 6.21 -2.11 8.57
C VAL A 144 6.47 -1.47 7.21
N ARG A 145 6.14 -2.22 6.15
CA ARG A 145 6.25 -1.77 4.77
C ARG A 145 4.88 -1.78 4.11
N TRP A 146 4.45 -0.64 3.59
CA TRP A 146 3.29 -0.53 2.71
C TRP A 146 3.77 -0.50 1.26
N ILE A 147 3.16 -1.32 0.43
CA ILE A 147 3.41 -1.38 -1.01
C ILE A 147 2.13 -0.95 -1.71
N GLY A 148 2.25 -0.06 -2.68
CA GLY A 148 1.12 0.38 -3.47
C GLY A 148 1.44 0.61 -4.93
N LYS A 149 0.38 0.70 -5.73
CA LYS A 149 0.44 0.89 -7.18
C LYS A 149 -0.29 2.17 -7.55
N PHE A 150 0.23 2.90 -8.52
CA PHE A 150 -0.44 4.09 -9.03
C PHE A 150 -1.66 3.72 -9.88
N ASP A 151 -2.70 4.54 -9.84
CA ASP A 151 -3.94 4.30 -10.61
C ASP A 151 -3.70 4.42 -12.13
N GLN A 152 -2.65 5.15 -12.53
CA GLN A 152 -2.26 5.38 -13.93
C GLN A 152 -0.80 4.99 -14.18
N GLY A 153 -0.57 4.38 -15.34
CA GLY A 153 0.74 3.92 -15.82
C GLY A 153 0.88 2.40 -15.79
N ASP A 154 2.10 1.88 -15.98
CA ASP A 154 2.37 0.45 -15.98
C ASP A 154 2.38 -0.10 -14.54
N PRO A 155 1.45 -0.98 -14.14
CA PRO A 155 1.35 -1.47 -12.77
C PRO A 155 2.50 -2.40 -12.33
N ASN A 156 3.39 -2.79 -13.24
CA ASN A 156 4.59 -3.58 -12.94
C ASN A 156 5.83 -2.69 -12.76
N GLN A 157 5.79 -1.45 -13.22
CA GLN A 157 6.92 -0.51 -13.15
C GLN A 157 6.62 0.68 -12.23
N ASN A 158 5.35 1.08 -12.14
CA ASN A 158 4.89 2.24 -11.39
C ASN A 158 4.29 1.82 -10.05
N PHE A 159 5.12 1.85 -9.02
CA PHE A 159 4.73 1.48 -7.68
C PHE A 159 5.43 2.38 -6.67
N PHE A 160 4.99 2.29 -5.42
CA PHE A 160 5.64 2.97 -4.31
C PHE A 160 5.77 2.03 -3.12
N THR A 161 6.79 2.28 -2.31
CA THR A 161 6.97 1.65 -1.01
C THR A 161 7.09 2.73 0.06
N ILE A 162 6.52 2.46 1.23
CA ILE A 162 6.68 3.26 2.45
C ILE A 162 7.13 2.30 3.52
N THR A 163 8.35 2.45 4.03
CA THR A 163 8.90 1.60 5.09
C THR A 163 9.12 2.45 6.33
N GLN A 164 8.45 2.12 7.43
CA GLN A 164 8.45 2.93 8.67
C GLN A 164 8.88 2.11 9.88
N SER A 165 9.81 2.66 10.65
CA SER A 165 10.11 2.28 12.03
C SER A 165 9.32 3.17 12.98
N GLN A 166 8.62 2.56 13.94
CA GLN A 166 7.84 3.30 14.94
C GLN A 166 8.74 3.80 16.08
N LYS A 167 9.64 2.96 16.59
CA LYS A 167 10.58 3.30 17.67
C LYS A 167 11.50 4.45 17.28
N ASP A 168 11.99 4.45 16.05
CA ASP A 168 12.96 5.45 15.61
C ASP A 168 12.29 6.65 14.94
N HIS A 169 10.96 6.71 14.83
CA HIS A 169 10.24 7.74 14.08
C HIS A 169 10.87 8.03 12.71
N TYR A 170 11.18 6.95 11.99
CA TYR A 170 11.99 7.01 10.79
C TYR A 170 11.30 6.29 9.64
N THR A 171 11.18 6.99 8.51
CA THR A 171 10.46 6.49 7.34
C THR A 171 11.29 6.70 6.09
N ILE A 172 11.39 5.65 5.29
CA ILE A 172 11.96 5.69 3.93
C ILE A 172 10.83 5.43 2.95
N MET A 173 10.73 6.27 1.91
CA MET A 173 9.82 6.04 0.80
C MET A 173 10.59 5.91 -0.50
N GLN A 174 10.14 5.00 -1.37
CA GLN A 174 10.63 4.90 -2.74
C GLN A 174 9.43 5.01 -3.67
N ILE A 175 9.51 5.95 -4.62
CA ILE A 175 8.43 6.27 -5.55
C ILE A 175 8.96 6.06 -6.96
N PHE A 176 8.50 4.98 -7.61
CA PHE A 176 8.90 4.62 -8.96
C PHE A 176 7.80 5.01 -9.94
N THR A 177 8.16 5.84 -10.93
CA THR A 177 7.25 6.30 -11.97
C THR A 177 7.98 6.36 -13.30
N GLU A 178 7.22 6.39 -14.40
CA GLU A 178 7.81 6.62 -15.73
C GLU A 178 8.43 8.01 -15.90
N LYS A 179 8.16 8.94 -14.98
CA LYS A 179 8.76 10.29 -14.97
C LYS A 179 10.09 10.35 -14.22
N GLY A 180 10.46 9.28 -13.53
CA GLY A 180 11.64 9.24 -12.67
C GLY A 180 11.38 8.50 -11.36
N ASN A 181 12.47 8.28 -10.63
CA ASN A 181 12.50 7.58 -9.36
C ASN A 181 12.91 8.53 -8.25
N TYR A 182 12.15 8.51 -7.16
CA TYR A 182 12.33 9.46 -6.06
C TYR A 182 12.47 8.70 -4.74
N SER A 183 13.37 9.17 -3.89
CA SER A 183 13.51 8.70 -2.53
C SER A 183 13.09 9.80 -1.57
N ALA A 184 12.35 9.44 -0.52
CA ALA A 184 12.12 10.29 0.63
C ALA A 184 12.76 9.66 1.86
N GLU A 185 13.49 10.46 2.62
CA GLU A 185 14.00 10.09 3.93
C GLU A 185 13.41 11.05 4.97
N ILE A 186 12.78 10.50 6.01
CA ILE A 186 12.00 11.25 6.98
C ILE A 186 12.41 10.83 8.38
N LYS A 187 12.67 11.82 9.23
CA LYS A 187 13.01 11.64 10.64
C LYS A 187 12.20 12.62 11.48
N ASP A 188 11.54 12.11 12.52
CA ASP A 188 10.78 12.93 13.48
C ASP A 188 9.74 13.87 12.81
N GLY A 189 9.10 13.39 11.73
CA GLY A 189 8.02 14.09 11.02
C GLY A 189 8.46 15.13 9.99
N VAL A 190 9.78 15.32 9.79
CA VAL A 190 10.34 16.17 8.72
C VAL A 190 11.24 15.32 7.84
N GLY A 191 11.22 15.57 6.54
CA GLY A 191 12.01 14.80 5.59
C GLY A 191 12.43 15.59 4.38
N LEU A 192 13.19 14.91 3.54
CA LEU A 192 13.70 15.42 2.28
C LEU A 192 13.37 14.42 1.19
N VAL A 193 12.84 14.91 0.07
CA VAL A 193 12.61 14.14 -1.15
C VAL A 193 13.62 14.57 -2.19
N GLN A 194 14.21 13.62 -2.89
CA GLN A 194 15.15 13.88 -3.99
C GLN A 194 15.01 12.85 -5.10
N THR A 195 15.61 13.13 -6.25
CA THR A 195 15.74 12.12 -7.31
C THR A 195 16.77 11.06 -6.87
N MET A 196 16.57 9.80 -7.26
CA MET A 196 17.53 8.74 -6.87
C MET A 196 18.88 8.89 -7.56
N ASP A 197 18.93 9.59 -8.70
CA ASP A 197 20.16 9.87 -9.46
C ASP A 197 21.11 10.78 -8.66
N GLU A 198 20.56 11.64 -7.80
CA GLU A 198 21.30 12.50 -6.86
C GLU A 198 21.81 11.74 -5.62
N GLY A 199 21.31 10.53 -5.37
CA GLY A 199 21.68 9.69 -4.22
C GLY A 199 23.07 9.06 -4.30
N VAL A 200 23.78 9.17 -5.43
CA VAL A 200 25.12 8.60 -5.62
C VAL A 200 26.07 9.65 -6.21
N THR A 201 26.75 10.39 -5.35
CA THR A 201 28.01 11.05 -5.70
C THR A 201 29.15 10.19 -5.18
N ASP A 202 29.76 9.38 -6.04
CA ASP A 202 30.95 8.59 -5.70
C ASP A 202 32.14 9.09 -6.53
N GLN A 203 33.30 9.23 -5.88
CA GLN A 203 34.57 9.41 -6.59
C GLN A 203 35.12 8.02 -6.96
N GLU A 204 35.54 7.83 -8.21
CA GLU A 204 36.22 6.61 -8.61
C GLU A 204 37.46 6.39 -7.71
N LEU A 205 37.45 5.27 -6.99
CA LEU A 205 38.59 4.85 -6.18
C LEU A 205 39.66 4.27 -7.12
N HIS A 206 40.62 5.09 -7.53
CA HIS A 206 41.79 4.59 -8.23
C HIS A 206 42.73 3.90 -7.24
N HIS A 207 42.89 2.59 -7.40
CA HIS A 207 44.01 1.86 -6.79
C HIS A 207 45.23 2.02 -7.69
N ASP A 208 46.16 2.88 -7.28
CA ASP A 208 47.53 2.82 -7.78
C ASP A 208 48.14 1.49 -7.35
N HIS A 209 48.28 0.56 -8.29
CA HIS A 209 49.04 -0.66 -8.07
C HIS A 209 50.53 -0.36 -8.33
N PRO A 210 51.42 -0.58 -7.34
CA PRO A 210 52.86 -0.43 -7.49
C PRO A 210 53.49 -1.52 -8.38
#